data_AF-A0A7S4AN69-F1
#
_entry.id   AF-A0A7S4AN69-F1
#
_cell.length_a   1.000
_cell.length_b   1.000
_cell.length_c   1.000
_cell.angle_alpha   90.00
_cell.angle_beta   90.00
_cell.angle_gamma   90.00
#
_symmetry.space_group_name_H-M   'P 1'
#
loop_
_entity.id
_entity.type
_entity.pdbx_description
1 polymer ?
#
loop_
_entity_poly.entity_id
_entity_poly.type
_entity_poly.pdbx_seq_one_letter_code
_entity_poly.pdbx_strand_id
1 'polypeptide(L)'
;MPNFSKLTSLAFVIAVANQVNHLTSAHVLPGKDGDREMTTTHRRHLLEDGNECVLYLKEVEFEDPTLNESSWSCEVPRDQARRFGGVDIMGIQGVSKEWIDAHYPISGESIMKTQGAYVQKSITTGETKIIVPNEASISIESLSEEDPRHHRQRRQNLGSKVSGTKKTLVIRVIDGNNEVIAASKKQLEDDVFLDPVCLKSQYAACSHNQLIIEQATNIDPLGVIDMKVDNVANTNAIESEARARAIKLFNADTKYDLVLFCMPNIGKDWVAYAYVNRWDSFYRGPWCQSVSLQMHEVGHNFNMAHSGMGDDEYGDQSGFMGYLYPKDDTPRMCFNPAKNYQLGWYSLQQVSINPLEYIGNPQTYVLNGINEYDTNGNNNNKIVLRLEQDGDTNIETGIDFYVGYNHANGINVGTRGSQNKVVVLQK
;
A
#
# COMPACT_ATOMS: atom_id res chain seq x y z
N MET A 1 -24.52 -39.49 -66.65
CA MET A 1 -23.86 -40.30 -67.70
C MET A 1 -22.47 -39.74 -67.92
N PRO A 2 -21.43 -40.54 -68.26
CA PRO A 2 -20.76 -41.65 -67.56
C PRO A 2 -19.54 -41.14 -66.73
N ASN A 3 -18.86 -41.79 -65.78
CA ASN A 3 -18.48 -43.16 -65.42
C ASN A 3 -17.04 -43.57 -65.85
N PHE A 4 -16.25 -44.05 -64.86
CA PHE A 4 -14.98 -44.82 -64.89
C PHE A 4 -13.68 -44.09 -65.29
N SER A 5 -12.49 -44.28 -64.68
CA SER A 5 -11.97 -45.37 -63.83
C SER A 5 -10.68 -44.98 -63.04
N LYS A 6 -10.50 -45.57 -61.83
CA LYS A 6 -9.33 -46.32 -61.28
C LYS A 6 -7.90 -45.73 -61.44
N LEU A 7 -6.90 -45.90 -60.55
CA LEU A 7 -6.66 -46.48 -59.22
C LEU A 7 -5.21 -46.05 -58.86
N THR A 8 -4.86 -45.99 -57.57
CA THR A 8 -3.50 -46.14 -56.98
C THR A 8 -2.44 -45.08 -57.36
N SER A 9 -1.77 -44.38 -56.44
CA SER A 9 -0.97 -44.96 -55.35
C SER A 9 -0.75 -43.97 -54.21
N LEU A 10 -0.76 -44.53 -53.01
CA LEU A 10 -0.42 -43.95 -51.73
C LEU A 10 1.07 -43.55 -51.71
N ALA A 11 1.38 -42.28 -51.46
CA ALA A 11 2.72 -41.85 -51.06
C ALA A 11 2.58 -40.95 -49.82
N PHE A 12 2.80 -41.58 -48.66
CA PHE A 12 2.98 -40.92 -47.37
C PHE A 12 4.29 -40.11 -47.44
N VAL A 13 4.20 -38.79 -47.53
CA VAL A 13 5.36 -37.91 -47.31
C VAL A 13 5.35 -37.51 -45.84
N ILE A 14 6.12 -38.24 -45.04
CA ILE A 14 6.52 -37.84 -43.69
C ILE A 14 7.55 -36.72 -43.87
N ALA A 15 7.11 -35.47 -43.77
CA ALA A 15 8.02 -34.35 -43.57
C ALA A 15 8.47 -34.36 -42.10
N VAL A 16 9.64 -34.93 -41.83
CA VAL A 16 10.36 -34.72 -40.57
C VAL A 16 10.91 -33.30 -40.61
N ALA A 17 10.13 -32.34 -40.14
CA ALA A 17 10.67 -31.05 -39.75
C ALA A 17 11.31 -31.21 -38.36
N ASN A 18 12.65 -31.19 -38.32
CA ASN A 18 13.41 -30.99 -37.10
C ASN A 18 13.05 -29.62 -36.52
N GLN A 19 12.05 -29.57 -35.65
CA GLN A 19 11.94 -28.48 -34.70
C GLN A 19 13.00 -28.71 -33.62
N VAL A 20 14.12 -28.02 -33.77
CA VAL A 20 15.05 -27.78 -32.67
C VAL A 20 14.27 -27.02 -31.60
N ASN A 21 13.90 -27.73 -30.54
CA ASN A 21 13.51 -27.12 -29.28
C ASN A 21 14.72 -26.29 -28.79
N HIS A 22 14.72 -24.98 -29.05
CA HIS A 22 15.48 -24.07 -28.22
C HIS A 22 14.75 -23.97 -26.87
N LEU A 23 14.99 -24.98 -26.03
CA LEU A 23 14.96 -24.79 -24.59
C LEU A 23 16.06 -23.75 -24.29
N THR A 24 15.66 -22.49 -24.11
CA THR A 24 16.50 -21.53 -23.40
C THR A 24 16.56 -22.02 -21.95
N SER A 25 17.57 -22.84 -21.70
CA SER A 25 17.95 -23.31 -20.38
C SER A 25 18.23 -22.06 -19.54
N ALA A 26 17.43 -21.85 -18.49
CA ALA A 26 17.73 -20.85 -17.47
C ALA A 26 19.16 -21.09 -16.98
N HIS A 27 20.07 -20.18 -17.28
CA HIS A 27 21.45 -20.26 -16.83
C HIS A 27 21.49 -20.05 -15.32
N VAL A 28 21.49 -21.16 -14.58
CA VAL A 28 21.95 -21.21 -13.19
C VAL A 28 23.46 -21.08 -13.24
N LEU A 29 24.00 -19.93 -12.83
CA LEU A 29 25.44 -19.75 -12.70
C LEU A 29 25.95 -20.56 -11.50
N PRO A 30 26.93 -21.46 -11.66
CA PRO A 30 27.69 -21.98 -10.54
C PRO A 30 28.66 -20.89 -10.07
N GLY A 31 28.67 -20.60 -8.77
CA GLY A 31 29.68 -19.75 -8.16
C GLY A 31 31.07 -20.36 -8.38
N LYS A 32 31.96 -19.62 -9.05
CA LYS A 32 33.38 -19.91 -9.03
C LYS A 32 33.96 -19.21 -7.82
N ASP A 33 34.26 -19.97 -6.78
CA ASP A 33 35.47 -19.77 -5.99
C ASP A 33 35.83 -21.08 -5.29
N GLY A 34 37.08 -21.47 -5.47
CA GLY A 34 37.64 -22.66 -4.86
C GLY A 34 37.95 -22.40 -3.40
N ASP A 35 37.01 -22.75 -2.53
CA ASP A 35 37.32 -23.42 -1.27
C ASP A 35 36.04 -24.06 -0.71
N ARG A 36 36.25 -25.19 -0.06
CA ARG A 36 35.28 -26.28 0.10
C ARG A 36 34.38 -26.04 1.31
N GLU A 37 33.36 -25.18 1.19
CA GLU A 37 32.12 -25.24 1.98
C GLU A 37 31.05 -24.33 1.33
N MET A 38 30.23 -24.86 0.42
CA MET A 38 29.20 -24.08 -0.28
C MET A 38 27.83 -24.72 -0.13
N THR A 39 27.20 -24.54 1.03
CA THR A 39 25.74 -24.64 1.15
C THR A 39 25.13 -23.44 0.42
N THR A 40 24.77 -23.57 -0.86
CA THR A 40 24.11 -22.47 -1.58
C THR A 40 22.68 -22.29 -1.05
N THR A 41 22.52 -21.39 -0.08
CA THR A 41 21.25 -21.08 0.60
C THR A 41 20.28 -20.23 -0.24
N HIS A 42 20.63 -19.88 -1.48
CA HIS A 42 19.88 -18.94 -2.32
C HIS A 42 19.73 -19.42 -3.76
N ARG A 43 18.57 -19.11 -4.37
CA ARG A 43 18.34 -19.20 -5.83
C ARG A 43 18.38 -17.80 -6.42
N ARG A 44 19.07 -17.64 -7.54
CA ARG A 44 19.22 -16.36 -8.24
C ARG A 44 18.60 -16.44 -9.63
N HIS A 45 17.91 -15.39 -10.03
CA HIS A 45 17.35 -15.21 -11.35
C HIS A 45 17.79 -13.85 -11.89
N LEU A 46 18.56 -13.84 -12.97
CA LEU A 46 18.98 -12.61 -13.62
C LEU A 46 17.77 -11.87 -14.17
N LEU A 47 17.71 -10.56 -13.94
CA LEU A 47 16.75 -9.70 -14.63
C LEU A 47 17.30 -9.45 -16.04
N GLU A 48 16.47 -9.68 -17.06
CA GLU A 48 16.71 -9.20 -18.43
C GLU A 48 17.11 -7.70 -18.44
N ASP A 49 17.97 -7.30 -19.37
CA ASP A 49 18.47 -5.92 -19.44
C ASP A 49 17.32 -4.93 -19.70
N GLY A 50 17.31 -3.82 -18.96
CA GLY A 50 16.25 -2.82 -19.07
C GLY A 50 14.98 -3.21 -18.32
N ASN A 51 15.06 -4.11 -17.33
CA ASN A 51 13.94 -4.42 -16.48
C ASN A 51 13.48 -3.20 -15.69
N GLU A 52 12.17 -3.00 -15.74
CA GLU A 52 11.46 -1.91 -15.10
C GLU A 52 10.44 -2.45 -14.11
N CYS A 53 10.33 -1.79 -12.96
CA CYS A 53 9.33 -2.09 -11.96
C CYS A 53 8.77 -0.81 -11.36
N VAL A 54 7.53 -0.88 -10.88
CA VAL A 54 6.90 0.24 -10.20
C VAL A 54 7.40 0.30 -8.77
N LEU A 55 7.86 1.48 -8.34
CA LEU A 55 8.28 1.73 -6.97
C LEU A 55 7.06 1.95 -6.08
N TYR A 56 7.03 1.25 -4.94
CA TYR A 56 6.08 1.48 -3.87
C TYR A 56 6.82 1.68 -2.56
N LEU A 57 6.44 2.72 -1.82
CA LEU A 57 6.92 2.96 -0.46
C LEU A 57 6.13 2.05 0.48
N LYS A 58 6.85 1.21 1.21
CA LYS A 58 6.33 0.35 2.27
C LYS A 58 6.53 1.06 3.60
N GLU A 59 5.45 1.23 4.35
CA GLU A 59 5.47 1.78 5.71
C GLU A 59 5.14 0.65 6.69
N VAL A 60 6.05 0.34 7.61
CA VAL A 60 5.93 -0.78 8.55
C VAL A 60 5.94 -0.28 9.99
N GLU A 61 4.92 -0.72 10.72
CA GLU A 61 4.72 -0.43 12.13
C GLU A 61 5.30 -1.53 13.02
N PHE A 62 5.84 -1.12 14.16
CA PHE A 62 6.33 -1.98 15.23
C PHE A 62 5.71 -1.62 16.58
N GLU A 63 5.77 -2.56 17.52
CA GLU A 63 5.29 -2.35 18.89
C GLU A 63 6.08 -1.25 19.61
N ASP A 64 7.37 -1.12 19.27
CA ASP A 64 8.19 0.03 19.62
C ASP A 64 8.20 1.01 18.43
N PRO A 65 7.53 2.17 18.53
CA PRO A 65 7.45 3.13 17.42
C PRO A 65 8.81 3.66 16.97
N THR A 66 9.87 3.53 17.79
CA THR A 66 11.23 3.94 17.41
C THR A 66 11.90 2.98 16.42
N LEU A 67 11.30 1.80 16.19
CA LEU A 67 11.76 0.80 15.24
C LEU A 67 11.00 0.84 13.91
N ASN A 68 10.05 1.76 13.76
CA ASN A 68 9.25 1.87 12.55
C ASN A 68 10.14 2.16 11.35
N GLU A 69 9.82 1.52 10.23
CA GLU A 69 10.66 1.56 9.03
C GLU A 69 9.85 1.93 7.80
N SER A 70 10.44 2.77 6.98
CA SER A 70 10.00 3.04 5.62
C SER A 70 11.01 2.42 4.66
N SER A 71 10.54 1.74 3.60
CA SER A 71 11.44 1.13 2.62
C SER A 71 10.82 1.06 1.23
N TRP A 72 11.66 1.23 0.19
CA TRP A 72 11.21 1.11 -1.18
C TRP A 72 11.18 -0.35 -1.63
N SER A 73 10.05 -0.72 -2.23
CA SER A 73 9.84 -2.01 -2.87
C SER A 73 9.55 -1.82 -4.35
N CYS A 74 9.79 -2.86 -5.13
CA CYS A 74 9.77 -2.86 -6.57
C CYS A 74 8.76 -3.92 -7.05
N GLU A 75 7.70 -3.47 -7.71
CA GLU A 75 6.64 -4.32 -8.24
C GLU A 75 6.85 -4.62 -9.72
N VAL A 76 7.02 -5.89 -10.05
CA VAL A 76 7.17 -6.40 -11.41
C VAL A 76 5.84 -6.86 -12.00
N PRO A 77 5.68 -6.80 -13.34
CA PRO A 77 4.52 -7.37 -14.02
C PRO A 77 4.24 -8.83 -13.65
N ARG A 78 2.95 -9.22 -13.60
CA ARG A 78 2.54 -10.56 -13.13
C ARG A 78 3.12 -11.72 -13.95
N ASP A 79 3.27 -11.54 -15.25
CA ASP A 79 3.89 -12.52 -16.15
C ASP A 79 5.36 -12.75 -15.79
N GLN A 80 6.07 -11.68 -15.40
CA GLN A 80 7.42 -11.77 -14.84
C GLN A 80 7.41 -12.39 -13.44
N ALA A 81 6.49 -12.00 -12.56
CA ALA A 81 6.33 -12.53 -11.20
C ALA A 81 6.18 -14.05 -11.16
N ARG A 82 5.57 -14.67 -12.19
CA ARG A 82 5.48 -16.14 -12.31
C ARG A 82 6.84 -16.83 -12.29
N ARG A 83 7.89 -16.19 -12.81
CA ARG A 83 9.28 -16.69 -12.75
C ARG A 83 9.82 -16.72 -11.31
N PHE A 84 9.25 -15.93 -10.41
CA PHE A 84 9.68 -15.77 -9.02
C PHE A 84 8.71 -16.45 -8.03
N GLY A 85 7.90 -17.39 -8.51
CA GLY A 85 6.92 -18.09 -7.67
C GLY A 85 5.67 -17.28 -7.35
N GLY A 86 5.36 -16.28 -8.19
CA GLY A 86 4.18 -15.42 -8.04
C GLY A 86 4.39 -14.21 -7.14
N VAL A 87 5.62 -13.97 -6.67
CA VAL A 87 5.98 -12.76 -5.93
C VAL A 87 6.12 -11.61 -6.90
N ASP A 88 5.17 -10.69 -6.86
CA ASP A 88 5.07 -9.53 -7.74
C ASP A 88 5.73 -8.28 -7.16
N ILE A 89 5.78 -8.12 -5.84
CA ILE A 89 6.49 -7.04 -5.16
C ILE A 89 7.63 -7.56 -4.28
N MET A 90 8.79 -6.92 -4.39
CA MET A 90 10.02 -7.34 -3.72
C MET A 90 10.75 -6.15 -3.12
N GLY A 91 11.35 -6.33 -1.94
CA GLY A 91 12.25 -5.33 -1.36
C GLY A 91 13.51 -5.16 -2.21
N ILE A 92 14.07 -3.95 -2.20
CA ILE A 92 15.29 -3.60 -2.94
C ILE A 92 16.48 -3.70 -1.98
N GLN A 93 17.58 -4.30 -2.43
CA GLN A 93 18.83 -4.39 -1.69
C GLN A 93 20.00 -3.98 -2.59
N GLY A 94 21.00 -3.31 -1.99
CA GLY A 94 22.19 -2.81 -2.70
C GLY A 94 22.09 -1.33 -3.09
N VAL A 95 20.92 -0.72 -2.91
CA VAL A 95 20.70 0.72 -3.00
C VAL A 95 20.08 1.18 -1.68
N SER A 96 20.58 2.28 -1.11
CA SER A 96 20.03 2.81 0.13
C SER A 96 18.73 3.57 -0.11
N LYS A 97 17.89 3.66 0.92
CA LYS A 97 16.64 4.44 0.84
C LYS A 97 16.93 5.90 0.52
N GLU A 98 17.94 6.49 1.15
CA GLU A 98 18.33 7.89 0.97
C GLU A 98 18.72 8.18 -0.48
N TRP A 99 19.39 7.22 -1.14
CA TRP A 99 19.71 7.34 -2.56
C TRP A 99 18.43 7.34 -3.41
N ILE A 100 17.48 6.45 -3.11
CA ILE A 100 16.20 6.38 -3.83
C ILE A 100 15.39 7.67 -3.61
N ASP A 101 15.28 8.13 -2.37
CA ASP A 101 14.57 9.37 -2.00
C ASP A 101 15.17 10.61 -2.68
N ALA A 102 16.50 10.66 -2.86
CA ALA A 102 17.18 11.75 -3.56
C ALA A 102 16.80 11.87 -5.06
N HIS A 103 16.08 10.89 -5.61
CA HIS A 103 15.51 10.93 -6.96
C HIS A 103 14.03 11.30 -6.98
N TYR A 104 13.47 11.70 -5.83
CA TYR A 104 12.08 12.13 -5.66
C TYR A 104 11.01 11.18 -6.24
N PRO A 105 11.12 9.85 -6.02
CA PRO A 105 10.11 8.92 -6.50
C PRO A 105 8.77 9.14 -5.79
N ILE A 106 7.69 8.89 -6.52
CA ILE A 106 6.33 8.90 -6.01
C ILE A 106 5.81 7.47 -5.99
N SER A 107 5.35 7.02 -4.83
CA SER A 107 4.85 5.64 -4.64
C SER A 107 3.69 5.33 -5.59
N GLY A 108 3.84 4.30 -6.42
CA GLY A 108 2.86 3.90 -7.43
C GLY A 108 2.81 4.79 -8.67
N GLU A 109 3.68 5.80 -8.77
CA GLU A 109 3.80 6.71 -9.92
C GLU A 109 5.24 6.81 -10.46
N SER A 110 6.23 6.16 -9.84
CA SER A 110 7.60 6.09 -10.34
C SER A 110 8.00 4.67 -10.70
N ILE A 111 8.89 4.54 -11.67
CA ILE A 111 9.52 3.27 -12.05
C ILE A 111 11.01 3.31 -11.77
N MET A 112 11.55 2.17 -11.36
CA MET A 112 12.98 1.92 -11.30
C MET A 112 13.37 1.05 -12.49
N LYS A 113 14.35 1.51 -13.27
CA LYS A 113 14.99 0.74 -14.34
C LYS A 113 16.35 0.25 -13.90
N THR A 114 16.67 -0.99 -14.22
CA THR A 114 17.97 -1.58 -13.85
C THR A 114 18.60 -2.33 -15.02
N GLN A 115 19.94 -2.34 -15.05
CA GLN A 115 20.73 -3.26 -15.90
C GLN A 115 21.76 -3.96 -15.01
N GLY A 116 21.83 -5.29 -15.08
CA GLY A 116 22.72 -6.10 -14.23
C GLY A 116 22.18 -6.42 -12.83
N ALA A 117 20.97 -5.99 -12.48
CA ALA A 117 20.30 -6.42 -11.25
C ALA A 117 19.78 -7.88 -11.37
N TYR A 118 19.50 -8.52 -10.24
CA TYR A 118 18.95 -9.87 -10.22
C TYR A 118 18.00 -10.09 -9.05
N VAL A 119 17.04 -11.00 -9.22
CA VAL A 119 16.16 -11.46 -8.14
C VAL A 119 16.85 -12.58 -7.37
N GLN A 120 16.90 -12.45 -6.06
CA GLN A 120 17.41 -13.48 -5.16
C GLN A 120 16.30 -13.99 -4.26
N LYS A 121 16.07 -15.30 -4.28
CA LYS A 121 15.17 -16.00 -3.36
C LYS A 121 15.97 -16.82 -2.35
N SER A 122 15.74 -16.58 -1.08
CA SER A 122 16.26 -17.39 0.01
C SER A 122 15.56 -18.74 0.03
N ILE A 123 16.34 -19.83 0.05
CA ILE A 123 15.81 -21.20 0.12
C ILE A 123 15.32 -21.51 1.54
N THR A 124 15.97 -20.92 2.55
CA THR A 124 15.64 -21.15 3.97
C THR A 124 14.46 -20.32 4.43
N THR A 125 14.40 -19.04 4.03
CA THR A 125 13.36 -18.11 4.48
C THR A 125 12.23 -17.93 3.48
N GLY A 126 12.41 -18.34 2.22
CA GLY A 126 11.45 -18.09 1.14
C GLY A 126 11.40 -16.64 0.67
N GLU A 127 12.08 -15.74 1.37
CA GLU A 127 12.15 -14.31 1.09
C GLU A 127 12.73 -14.04 -0.30
N THR A 128 12.11 -13.11 -1.03
CA THR A 128 12.51 -12.76 -2.40
C THR A 128 12.79 -11.26 -2.47
N LYS A 129 13.99 -10.89 -2.93
CA LYS A 129 14.47 -9.51 -3.04
C LYS A 129 15.04 -9.24 -4.42
N ILE A 130 15.06 -7.97 -4.81
CA ILE A 130 15.86 -7.49 -5.93
C ILE A 130 17.20 -7.02 -5.39
N ILE A 131 18.27 -7.58 -5.95
CA ILE A 131 19.64 -7.23 -5.63
C ILE A 131 20.19 -6.36 -6.76
N VAL A 132 20.58 -5.14 -6.42
CA VAL A 132 21.28 -4.20 -7.30
C VAL A 132 22.76 -4.20 -6.88
N PRO A 133 23.63 -4.95 -7.57
CA PRO A 133 25.05 -4.97 -7.26
C PRO A 133 25.72 -3.64 -7.66
N ASN A 134 26.93 -3.38 -7.17
CA ASN A 134 27.65 -2.11 -7.40
C ASN A 134 27.92 -1.83 -8.89
N GLU A 135 28.05 -2.88 -9.70
CA GLU A 135 28.24 -2.80 -11.15
C GLU A 135 26.95 -2.61 -11.94
N ALA A 136 25.78 -2.71 -11.31
CA ALA A 136 24.50 -2.50 -11.98
C ALA A 136 24.25 -1.00 -12.22
N SER A 137 23.58 -0.69 -13.33
CA SER A 137 23.04 0.64 -13.56
C SER A 137 21.61 0.73 -13.05
N ILE A 138 21.25 1.88 -12.48
CA ILE A 138 19.93 2.17 -11.95
C ILE A 138 19.51 3.59 -12.39
N SER A 139 18.26 3.74 -12.79
CA SER A 139 17.60 5.03 -12.95
C SER A 139 16.18 4.99 -12.40
N ILE A 140 15.72 6.15 -11.93
CA ILE A 140 14.35 6.36 -11.45
C ILE A 140 13.69 7.40 -12.34
N GLU A 141 12.50 7.08 -12.83
CA GLU A 141 11.75 7.93 -13.74
C GLU A 141 10.28 7.97 -13.31
N SER A 142 9.59 9.08 -13.59
CA SER A 142 8.14 9.15 -13.44
C SER A 142 7.44 8.28 -14.49
N LEU A 143 6.41 7.60 -14.06
CA LEU A 143 5.51 6.85 -14.91
C LEU A 143 4.49 7.80 -15.53
N SER A 144 4.17 7.64 -16.82
CA SER A 144 3.12 8.44 -17.45
C SER A 144 1.76 8.14 -16.82
N GLU A 145 0.91 9.17 -16.70
CA GLU A 145 -0.43 9.00 -16.13
C GLU A 145 -1.29 8.03 -16.93
N GLU A 146 -0.98 7.79 -18.21
CA GLU A 146 -1.68 6.86 -19.11
C GLU A 146 -1.14 5.42 -19.02
N ASP A 147 -0.02 5.18 -18.32
CA ASP A 147 0.53 3.84 -18.18
C ASP A 147 -0.42 2.96 -17.34
N PRO A 148 -0.80 1.75 -17.80
CA PRO A 148 -1.72 0.87 -17.07
C PRO A 148 -1.21 0.41 -15.70
N ARG A 149 0.09 0.56 -15.42
CA ARG A 149 0.71 0.27 -14.12
C ARG A 149 0.61 1.43 -13.13
N HIS A 150 0.32 2.64 -13.63
CA HIS A 150 0.12 3.83 -12.81
C HIS A 150 -1.01 3.58 -11.82
N HIS A 151 -0.79 3.90 -10.54
CA HIS A 151 -1.76 3.53 -9.50
C HIS A 151 -3.16 4.10 -9.79
N ARG A 152 -3.25 5.32 -10.36
CA ARG A 152 -4.51 5.95 -10.82
C ARG A 152 -5.19 5.21 -11.98
N GLN A 153 -4.43 4.61 -12.90
CA GLN A 153 -5.00 3.84 -14.01
C GLN A 153 -5.51 2.48 -13.54
N ARG A 154 -4.79 1.84 -12.62
CA ARG A 154 -5.29 0.63 -11.93
C ARG A 154 -6.54 0.92 -11.09
N ARG A 155 -6.72 2.17 -10.68
CA ARG A 155 -7.77 2.63 -9.78
C ARG A 155 -8.52 3.80 -10.41
N GLN A 156 -9.30 3.51 -11.46
CA GLN A 156 -10.22 4.48 -12.10
C GLN A 156 -11.14 5.23 -11.09
N ASN A 157 -11.26 4.72 -9.85
CA ASN A 157 -12.09 5.28 -8.79
C ASN A 157 -11.34 6.05 -7.69
N LEU A 158 -10.01 6.17 -7.68
CA LEU A 158 -9.32 6.91 -6.60
C LEU A 158 -9.25 8.41 -6.81
N GLY A 159 -9.38 8.89 -8.06
CA GLY A 159 -9.40 10.32 -8.39
C GLY A 159 -8.23 11.11 -7.80
N SER A 160 -8.21 12.43 -7.99
CA SER A 160 -7.34 13.33 -7.21
C SER A 160 -7.87 13.55 -5.78
N LYS A 161 -9.11 13.13 -5.50
CA LYS A 161 -9.78 13.21 -4.20
C LYS A 161 -10.26 11.83 -3.78
N VAL A 162 -9.80 11.37 -2.63
CA VAL A 162 -10.15 10.06 -2.06
C VAL A 162 -11.62 10.04 -1.68
N SER A 163 -12.47 9.55 -2.57
CA SER A 163 -13.94 9.61 -2.43
C SER A 163 -14.62 8.41 -3.09
N GLY A 164 -15.95 8.36 -3.00
CA GLY A 164 -16.79 7.30 -3.53
C GLY A 164 -16.82 6.06 -2.65
N THR A 165 -17.32 4.97 -3.21
CA THR A 165 -17.40 3.68 -2.51
C THR A 165 -16.18 2.84 -2.83
N LYS A 166 -15.53 2.29 -1.79
CA LYS A 166 -14.38 1.39 -1.89
C LYS A 166 -14.81 -0.01 -1.53
N LYS A 167 -14.73 -0.93 -2.49
CA LYS A 167 -15.02 -2.34 -2.26
C LYS A 167 -13.84 -2.98 -1.55
N THR A 168 -14.11 -3.59 -0.40
CA THR A 168 -13.08 -4.08 0.51
C THR A 168 -13.25 -5.56 0.79
N LEU A 169 -12.13 -6.29 0.70
CA LEU A 169 -12.02 -7.69 1.10
C LEU A 169 -11.13 -7.82 2.33
N VAL A 170 -11.56 -8.57 3.32
CA VAL A 170 -10.75 -8.96 4.48
C VAL A 170 -10.38 -10.42 4.32
N ILE A 171 -9.09 -10.71 4.44
CA ILE A 171 -8.58 -12.07 4.32
C ILE A 171 -7.94 -12.48 5.64
N ARG A 172 -8.58 -13.43 6.32
CA ARG A 172 -8.05 -14.11 7.50
C ARG A 172 -7.11 -15.22 7.05
N VAL A 173 -5.82 -14.98 7.17
CA VAL A 173 -4.78 -15.89 6.70
C VAL A 173 -4.57 -17.01 7.73
N ILE A 174 -4.49 -18.24 7.23
CA ILE A 174 -4.22 -19.45 8.01
C ILE A 174 -2.89 -20.00 7.49
N ASP A 175 -1.88 -20.15 8.34
CA ASP A 175 -0.58 -20.68 7.92
C ASP A 175 -0.61 -22.19 7.67
N GLY A 176 0.51 -22.75 7.21
CA GLY A 176 0.61 -24.19 6.93
C GLY A 176 0.51 -25.09 8.18
N ASN A 177 0.76 -24.55 9.38
CA ASN A 177 0.57 -25.21 10.67
C ASN A 177 -0.86 -25.09 11.19
N ASN A 178 -1.72 -24.36 10.46
CA ASN A 178 -3.07 -23.96 10.84
C ASN A 178 -3.11 -22.93 11.97
N GLU A 179 -2.03 -22.18 12.17
CA GLU A 179 -2.06 -20.98 13.00
C GLU A 179 -2.87 -19.91 12.28
N VAL A 180 -3.73 -19.24 13.04
CA VAL A 180 -4.64 -18.21 12.58
C VAL A 180 -4.85 -17.23 13.73
N ILE A 181 -5.27 -16.00 13.42
CA ILE A 181 -5.68 -15.06 14.47
C ILE A 181 -6.83 -15.63 15.30
N ALA A 182 -6.90 -15.22 16.57
CA ALA A 182 -7.96 -15.67 17.47
C ALA A 182 -9.37 -15.19 17.06
N ALA A 183 -9.47 -14.04 16.40
CA ALA A 183 -10.76 -13.50 15.95
C ALA A 183 -11.45 -14.39 14.91
N SER A 184 -12.74 -14.58 15.12
CA SER A 184 -13.64 -15.21 14.16
C SER A 184 -13.81 -14.32 12.92
N LYS A 185 -14.25 -14.92 11.79
CA LYS A 185 -14.65 -14.12 10.61
C LYS A 185 -15.75 -13.11 10.94
N LYS A 186 -16.63 -13.47 11.89
CA LYS A 186 -17.72 -12.61 12.31
C LYS A 186 -17.20 -11.40 13.08
N GLN A 187 -16.27 -11.59 14.01
CA GLN A 187 -15.60 -10.49 14.70
C GLN A 187 -14.91 -9.57 13.71
N LEU A 188 -14.08 -10.09 12.80
CA LEU A 188 -13.47 -9.26 11.77
C LEU A 188 -14.47 -8.52 10.85
N GLU A 189 -15.66 -9.09 10.63
CA GLU A 189 -16.72 -8.39 9.90
C GLU A 189 -17.28 -7.23 10.74
N ASP A 190 -17.47 -7.44 12.04
CA ASP A 190 -17.92 -6.44 12.99
C ASP A 190 -16.89 -5.30 13.11
N ASP A 191 -15.64 -5.64 13.43
CA ASP A 191 -14.51 -4.72 13.66
C ASP A 191 -14.18 -3.85 12.42
N VAL A 192 -14.45 -4.34 11.21
CA VAL A 192 -14.15 -3.63 9.95
C VAL A 192 -15.38 -2.92 9.38
N PHE A 193 -16.58 -3.49 9.50
CA PHE A 193 -17.75 -3.03 8.74
C PHE A 193 -19.02 -2.73 9.54
N LEU A 194 -19.24 -3.34 10.69
CA LEU A 194 -20.58 -3.32 11.32
C LEU A 194 -20.61 -2.62 12.66
N ASP A 195 -19.49 -2.56 13.38
CA ASP A 195 -19.46 -1.91 14.68
C ASP A 195 -19.70 -0.41 14.59
N PRO A 196 -20.22 0.22 15.68
CA PRO A 196 -20.43 1.66 15.71
C PRO A 196 -19.14 2.45 15.44
N VAL A 197 -17.98 1.91 15.80
CA VAL A 197 -16.65 2.50 15.59
C VAL A 197 -15.72 1.49 14.94
N CYS A 198 -15.93 1.27 13.64
CA CYS A 198 -15.09 0.42 12.79
C CYS A 198 -14.44 1.24 11.67
N LEU A 199 -13.58 0.61 10.87
CA LEU A 199 -12.99 1.22 9.66
C LEU A 199 -14.07 1.91 8.80
N LYS A 200 -15.16 1.20 8.51
CA LYS A 200 -16.25 1.72 7.66
C LYS A 200 -16.94 2.93 8.28
N SER A 201 -17.39 2.82 9.53
CA SER A 201 -18.14 3.90 10.17
C SER A 201 -17.26 5.14 10.38
N GLN A 202 -15.99 4.97 10.71
CA GLN A 202 -15.05 6.06 10.92
C GLN A 202 -14.68 6.77 9.62
N TYR A 203 -14.35 6.05 8.53
CA TYR A 203 -14.10 6.71 7.24
C TYR A 203 -15.35 7.44 6.72
N ALA A 204 -16.54 6.85 6.85
CA ALA A 204 -17.79 7.49 6.46
C ALA A 204 -18.07 8.75 7.31
N ALA A 205 -17.87 8.67 8.62
CA ALA A 205 -18.07 9.79 9.54
C ALA A 205 -17.07 10.94 9.27
N CYS A 206 -15.78 10.64 9.20
CA CYS A 206 -14.72 11.62 8.97
C CYS A 206 -14.84 12.28 7.59
N SER A 207 -15.32 11.57 6.58
CA SER A 207 -15.51 12.14 5.24
C SER A 207 -16.87 12.78 5.01
N HIS A 208 -17.78 12.76 6.00
CA HIS A 208 -19.18 13.15 5.83
C HIS A 208 -19.86 12.42 4.66
N ASN A 209 -19.68 11.09 4.63
CA ASN A 209 -20.18 10.14 3.63
C ASN A 209 -19.62 10.34 2.21
N GLN A 210 -18.57 11.14 2.03
CA GLN A 210 -17.90 11.28 0.73
C GLN A 210 -17.04 10.07 0.38
N LEU A 211 -16.55 9.34 1.39
CA LEU A 211 -15.85 8.07 1.24
C LEU A 211 -16.58 7.00 2.03
N ILE A 212 -17.01 5.94 1.34
CA ILE A 212 -17.70 4.80 1.94
C ILE A 212 -16.87 3.54 1.72
N ILE A 213 -16.47 2.89 2.81
CA ILE A 213 -15.92 1.53 2.74
C ILE A 213 -17.08 0.53 2.70
N GLU A 214 -17.05 -0.40 1.76
CA GLU A 214 -18.12 -1.38 1.58
C GLU A 214 -17.54 -2.80 1.48
N GLN A 215 -18.12 -3.72 2.24
CA GLN A 215 -17.73 -5.13 2.24
C GLN A 215 -17.98 -5.79 0.87
N ALA A 216 -17.07 -6.66 0.46
CA ALA A 216 -17.24 -7.46 -0.75
C ALA A 216 -18.49 -8.38 -0.66
N THR A 217 -19.45 -8.21 -1.56
CA THR A 217 -20.74 -8.94 -1.51
C THR A 217 -20.80 -10.24 -2.30
N ASN A 218 -19.79 -10.51 -3.14
CA ASN A 218 -19.76 -11.67 -4.04
C ASN A 218 -18.95 -12.85 -3.49
N ILE A 219 -18.72 -12.91 -2.18
CA ILE A 219 -18.00 -13.99 -1.52
C ILE A 219 -18.75 -14.39 -0.24
N ASP A 220 -18.72 -15.68 0.12
CA ASP A 220 -19.37 -16.25 1.30
C ASP A 220 -18.32 -16.71 2.34
N PRO A 221 -18.33 -16.18 3.58
CA PRO A 221 -19.20 -15.11 4.07
C PRO A 221 -18.82 -13.74 3.48
N LEU A 222 -19.76 -12.79 3.54
CA LEU A 222 -19.63 -11.46 2.94
C LEU A 222 -18.37 -10.77 3.47
N GLY A 223 -17.53 -10.28 2.58
CA GLY A 223 -16.39 -9.41 2.92
C GLY A 223 -15.22 -10.07 3.63
N VAL A 224 -15.39 -11.20 4.34
CA VAL A 224 -14.34 -11.83 5.16
C VAL A 224 -14.13 -13.28 4.78
N ILE A 225 -12.93 -13.64 4.34
CA ILE A 225 -12.62 -15.01 3.90
C ILE A 225 -11.48 -15.64 4.68
N ASP A 226 -11.53 -16.97 4.78
CA ASP A 226 -10.38 -17.75 5.22
C ASP A 226 -9.51 -18.09 4.02
N MET A 227 -8.20 -17.92 4.18
CA MET A 227 -7.25 -18.29 3.15
C MET A 227 -6.06 -19.02 3.77
N LYS A 228 -5.99 -20.32 3.50
CA LYS A 228 -4.85 -21.13 3.88
C LYS A 228 -3.67 -20.88 2.95
N VAL A 229 -2.47 -20.80 3.53
CA VAL A 229 -1.17 -20.81 2.83
C VAL A 229 -0.37 -22.04 3.25
N ASP A 230 0.68 -22.39 2.50
CA ASP A 230 1.49 -23.58 2.77
C ASP A 230 2.71 -23.27 3.67
N ASN A 231 3.18 -22.01 3.70
CA ASN A 231 4.31 -21.60 4.53
C ASN A 231 3.96 -21.54 6.04
N VAL A 232 4.94 -21.83 6.92
CA VAL A 232 4.70 -22.17 8.36
C VAL A 232 5.53 -21.40 9.40
N ALA A 233 6.37 -20.44 9.00
CA ALA A 233 7.27 -19.79 9.98
C ALA A 233 7.87 -18.44 9.57
N ASN A 234 7.83 -18.09 8.28
CA ASN A 234 8.40 -16.85 7.79
C ASN A 234 7.29 -15.89 7.38
N THR A 235 7.16 -14.79 8.12
CA THR A 235 6.19 -13.72 7.89
C THR A 235 6.19 -13.25 6.43
N ASN A 236 7.35 -12.87 5.89
CA ASN A 236 7.47 -12.40 4.49
C ASN A 236 7.02 -13.46 3.47
N ALA A 237 7.31 -14.74 3.70
CA ALA A 237 6.90 -15.82 2.81
C ALA A 237 5.38 -16.06 2.85
N ILE A 238 4.78 -16.03 4.05
CA ILE A 238 3.34 -16.18 4.25
C ILE A 238 2.59 -15.02 3.62
N GLU A 239 3.07 -13.78 3.79
CA GLU A 239 2.49 -12.59 3.15
C GLU A 239 2.55 -12.66 1.63
N SER A 240 3.72 -13.00 1.09
CA SER A 240 3.91 -13.11 -0.35
C SER A 240 3.02 -14.18 -0.96
N GLU A 241 2.91 -15.34 -0.29
CA GLU A 241 2.02 -16.41 -0.71
C GLU A 241 0.55 -16.01 -0.58
N ALA A 242 0.17 -15.35 0.52
CA ALA A 242 -1.19 -14.89 0.75
C ALA A 242 -1.63 -13.91 -0.34
N ARG A 243 -0.80 -12.91 -0.66
CA ARG A 243 -1.03 -11.97 -1.75
C ARG A 243 -1.17 -12.68 -3.09
N ALA A 244 -0.24 -13.57 -3.43
CA ALA A 244 -0.26 -14.32 -4.68
C ALA A 244 -1.53 -15.19 -4.81
N ARG A 245 -1.97 -15.83 -3.72
CA ARG A 245 -3.22 -16.60 -3.67
C ARG A 245 -4.45 -15.70 -3.81
N ALA A 246 -4.47 -14.56 -3.13
CA ALA A 246 -5.57 -13.59 -3.21
C ALA A 246 -5.77 -13.08 -4.66
N ILE A 247 -4.68 -12.70 -5.31
CA ILE A 247 -4.67 -12.29 -6.72
C ILE A 247 -5.16 -13.43 -7.61
N LYS A 248 -4.61 -14.64 -7.44
CA LYS A 248 -4.94 -15.79 -8.29
C LYS A 248 -6.39 -16.25 -8.17
N LEU A 249 -6.92 -16.30 -6.94
CA LEU A 249 -8.25 -16.86 -6.67
C LEU A 249 -9.36 -15.82 -6.83
N PHE A 250 -9.08 -14.57 -6.45
CA PHE A 250 -10.11 -13.53 -6.34
C PHE A 250 -9.87 -12.33 -7.25
N ASN A 251 -8.76 -12.28 -8.00
CA ASN A 251 -8.31 -11.08 -8.71
C ASN A 251 -8.27 -9.87 -7.77
N ALA A 252 -7.69 -10.10 -6.58
CA ALA A 252 -7.82 -9.19 -5.44
C ALA A 252 -7.37 -7.75 -5.75
N ASP A 253 -6.30 -7.61 -6.53
CA ASP A 253 -5.68 -6.34 -6.94
C ASP A 253 -6.44 -5.58 -8.03
N THR A 254 -7.46 -6.18 -8.67
CA THR A 254 -8.26 -5.50 -9.69
C THR A 254 -9.77 -5.48 -9.40
N LYS A 255 -10.26 -6.38 -8.52
CA LYS A 255 -11.68 -6.42 -8.14
C LYS A 255 -12.02 -5.62 -6.88
N TYR A 256 -11.04 -5.39 -6.02
CA TYR A 256 -11.23 -4.67 -4.76
C TYR A 256 -10.34 -3.42 -4.75
N ASP A 257 -10.85 -2.38 -4.12
CA ASP A 257 -10.11 -1.14 -3.93
C ASP A 257 -9.12 -1.27 -2.74
N LEU A 258 -9.52 -2.06 -1.73
CA LEU A 258 -8.76 -2.34 -0.52
C LEU A 258 -8.83 -3.84 -0.16
N VAL A 259 -7.73 -4.38 0.32
CA VAL A 259 -7.67 -5.73 0.86
C VAL A 259 -6.85 -5.75 2.14
N LEU A 260 -7.49 -6.16 3.23
CA LEU A 260 -6.87 -6.25 4.54
C LEU A 260 -6.48 -7.70 4.81
N PHE A 261 -5.20 -7.97 4.96
CA PHE A 261 -4.68 -9.28 5.33
C PHE A 261 -4.50 -9.38 6.84
N CYS A 262 -5.40 -10.09 7.51
CA CYS A 262 -5.24 -10.42 8.92
C CYS A 262 -4.35 -11.66 9.05
N MET A 263 -3.08 -11.43 9.34
CA MET A 263 -2.03 -12.43 9.41
C MET A 263 -2.06 -13.17 10.75
N PRO A 264 -1.67 -14.45 10.82
CA PRO A 264 -1.47 -15.14 12.11
C PRO A 264 -0.53 -14.34 13.03
N ASN A 265 -0.56 -14.62 14.33
CA ASN A 265 0.29 -13.93 15.29
C ASN A 265 1.75 -14.46 15.25
N ILE A 266 2.41 -14.22 14.12
CA ILE A 266 3.76 -14.72 13.79
C ILE A 266 4.68 -13.58 13.38
N GLY A 267 5.98 -13.77 13.62
CA GLY A 267 6.96 -12.69 13.56
C GLY A 267 6.88 -11.82 14.81
N LYS A 268 8.04 -11.37 15.28
CA LYS A 268 8.12 -10.51 16.46
C LYS A 268 8.08 -9.05 16.05
N ASP A 269 7.53 -8.24 16.94
CA ASP A 269 7.67 -6.79 17.00
C ASP A 269 6.94 -5.98 15.91
N TRP A 270 6.80 -6.44 14.67
CA TRP A 270 5.98 -5.73 13.67
C TRP A 270 4.50 -5.78 14.04
N VAL A 271 3.71 -4.79 13.62
CA VAL A 271 2.32 -4.61 14.05
C VAL A 271 1.39 -4.66 12.84
N ALA A 272 1.67 -3.80 11.87
CA ALA A 272 0.97 -3.72 10.61
C ALA A 272 1.87 -3.06 9.55
N TYR A 273 1.48 -3.13 8.28
CA TYR A 273 2.11 -2.35 7.24
C TYR A 273 1.19 -2.20 6.03
N ALA A 274 1.49 -1.19 5.22
CA ALA A 274 0.84 -0.96 3.94
C ALA A 274 1.83 -0.41 2.92
N TYR A 275 1.47 -0.56 1.65
CA TYR A 275 2.13 0.16 0.59
C TYR A 275 1.37 1.44 0.27
N VAL A 276 2.10 2.55 0.23
CA VAL A 276 1.53 3.86 -0.10
C VAL A 276 0.99 3.82 -1.52
N ASN A 277 -0.25 4.27 -1.74
CA ASN A 277 -0.96 4.21 -3.02
C ASN A 277 -1.24 2.81 -3.57
N ARG A 278 -1.15 1.76 -2.74
CA ARG A 278 -1.52 0.39 -3.13
C ARG A 278 -2.79 -0.09 -2.45
N TRP A 279 -3.24 -1.30 -2.83
CA TRP A 279 -4.55 -1.86 -2.47
C TRP A 279 -4.51 -2.75 -1.23
N ASP A 280 -3.34 -3.14 -0.76
CA ASP A 280 -3.19 -4.09 0.32
C ASP A 280 -2.53 -3.52 1.57
N SER A 281 -3.02 -3.99 2.72
CA SER A 281 -2.49 -3.75 4.05
C SER A 281 -2.43 -5.06 4.84
N PHE A 282 -1.45 -5.20 5.72
CA PHE A 282 -1.19 -6.42 6.48
C PHE A 282 -1.18 -6.10 7.97
N TYR A 283 -1.78 -6.96 8.78
CA TYR A 283 -1.92 -6.75 10.21
C TYR A 283 -1.58 -8.04 10.94
N ARG A 284 -0.70 -7.99 11.93
CA ARG A 284 -0.33 -9.17 12.71
C ARG A 284 -1.38 -9.48 13.77
N GLY A 285 -1.89 -10.70 13.80
CA GLY A 285 -2.63 -11.23 14.95
C GLY A 285 -3.80 -10.33 15.39
N PRO A 286 -3.84 -9.89 16.66
CA PRO A 286 -4.94 -9.07 17.18
C PRO A 286 -4.96 -7.65 16.60
N TRP A 287 -3.87 -7.17 16.00
CA TRP A 287 -3.78 -5.83 15.44
C TRP A 287 -4.75 -5.58 14.29
N CYS A 288 -5.21 -6.65 13.62
CA CYS A 288 -6.23 -6.55 12.57
C CYS A 288 -7.59 -6.09 13.08
N GLN A 289 -7.86 -6.19 14.39
CA GLN A 289 -9.11 -5.76 15.01
C GLN A 289 -9.07 -4.27 15.38
N SER A 290 -7.90 -3.63 15.45
CA SER A 290 -7.83 -2.23 15.89
C SER A 290 -8.33 -1.27 14.81
N VAL A 291 -9.42 -0.52 15.10
CA VAL A 291 -9.87 0.57 14.23
C VAL A 291 -8.78 1.62 13.99
N SER A 292 -7.94 1.89 14.99
CA SER A 292 -6.86 2.86 14.85
C SER A 292 -5.84 2.43 13.80
N LEU A 293 -5.45 1.16 13.80
CA LEU A 293 -4.50 0.62 12.84
C LEU A 293 -5.15 0.46 11.47
N GLN A 294 -6.38 -0.04 11.42
CA GLN A 294 -7.12 -0.14 10.16
C GLN A 294 -7.23 1.24 9.48
N MET A 295 -7.57 2.30 10.23
CA MET A 295 -7.62 3.67 9.71
C MET A 295 -6.25 4.16 9.21
N HIS A 296 -5.17 3.82 9.94
CA HIS A 296 -3.79 4.20 9.63
C HIS A 296 -3.30 3.55 8.33
N GLU A 297 -3.36 2.22 8.25
CA GLU A 297 -2.85 1.47 7.10
C GLU A 297 -3.64 1.71 5.83
N VAL A 298 -4.97 1.84 5.94
CA VAL A 298 -5.80 2.26 4.82
C VAL A 298 -5.51 3.72 4.44
N GLY A 299 -5.05 4.54 5.39
CA GLY A 299 -4.55 5.89 5.11
C GLY A 299 -3.34 5.88 4.18
N HIS A 300 -2.39 4.97 4.37
CA HIS A 300 -1.28 4.76 3.43
C HIS A 300 -1.77 4.34 2.05
N ASN A 301 -2.74 3.41 1.96
CA ASN A 301 -3.35 3.04 0.68
C ASN A 301 -3.97 4.24 -0.07
N PHE A 302 -4.28 5.32 0.66
CA PHE A 302 -4.79 6.61 0.19
C PHE A 302 -3.74 7.74 0.19
N ASN A 303 -2.47 7.40 -0.01
CA ASN A 303 -1.35 8.32 -0.16
C ASN A 303 -0.90 9.07 1.09
N MET A 304 -1.37 8.71 2.29
CA MET A 304 -0.95 9.44 3.49
C MET A 304 0.39 8.92 3.99
N ALA A 305 1.35 9.82 4.20
CA ALA A 305 2.52 9.55 5.04
C ALA A 305 2.17 9.62 6.53
N HIS A 306 3.08 9.21 7.41
CA HIS A 306 2.96 9.40 8.85
C HIS A 306 2.81 10.88 9.25
N SER A 307 2.32 11.11 10.46
CA SER A 307 2.22 12.39 11.13
C SER A 307 3.09 12.33 12.38
N GLY A 308 4.38 12.63 12.21
CA GLY A 308 5.30 12.74 13.33
C GLY A 308 5.19 14.05 14.10
N MET A 309 5.69 14.04 15.33
CA MET A 309 5.96 15.20 16.16
C MET A 309 7.39 15.15 16.69
N GLY A 310 8.21 16.14 16.32
CA GLY A 310 9.64 16.13 16.64
C GLY A 310 10.35 14.98 15.92
N ASP A 311 11.19 14.24 16.66
CA ASP A 311 11.89 13.05 16.13
C ASP A 311 11.05 11.76 16.23
N ASP A 312 9.81 11.84 16.75
CA ASP A 312 8.89 10.71 16.88
C ASP A 312 7.88 10.76 15.73
N GLU A 313 8.03 9.85 14.77
CA GLU A 313 7.18 9.71 13.58
C GLU A 313 5.69 9.45 13.91
N TYR A 314 5.39 9.06 15.15
CA TYR A 314 4.02 8.78 15.66
C TYR A 314 3.66 9.64 16.86
N GLY A 315 4.51 10.61 17.21
CA GLY A 315 4.26 11.49 18.35
C GLY A 315 3.02 12.37 18.18
N ASP A 316 2.50 12.51 16.95
CA ASP A 316 1.25 13.25 16.71
C ASP A 316 0.03 12.44 17.14
N GLN A 317 -0.57 12.82 18.25
CA GLN A 317 -1.82 12.24 18.71
C GLN A 317 -3.06 12.99 18.17
N SER A 318 -2.89 13.96 17.26
CA SER A 318 -4.00 14.78 16.73
C SER A 318 -4.81 14.09 15.62
N GLY A 319 -4.33 12.98 15.05
CA GLY A 319 -5.09 12.18 14.10
C GLY A 319 -4.53 10.78 13.85
N PHE A 320 -5.22 9.99 13.02
CA PHE A 320 -4.93 8.56 12.85
C PHE A 320 -3.60 8.23 12.18
N MET A 321 -3.00 9.16 11.42
CA MET A 321 -1.68 8.92 10.79
C MET A 321 -0.50 9.18 11.74
N GLY A 322 -0.74 9.48 13.01
CA GLY A 322 0.31 9.50 14.04
C GLY A 322 0.09 8.35 15.00
N TYR A 323 0.01 8.63 16.31
CA TYR A 323 0.03 7.60 17.34
C TYR A 323 -1.06 6.52 17.17
N LEU A 324 -0.63 5.26 17.30
CA LEU A 324 -1.49 4.09 17.17
C LEU A 324 -2.11 3.65 18.50
N TYR A 325 -3.37 3.20 18.45
CA TYR A 325 -4.07 2.68 19.63
C TYR A 325 -4.42 1.20 19.45
N PRO A 326 -4.00 0.29 20.35
CA PRO A 326 -4.24 -1.15 20.26
C PRO A 326 -5.68 -1.53 20.69
N LYS A 327 -6.71 -0.91 20.10
CA LYS A 327 -8.09 -1.08 20.54
C LYS A 327 -9.07 -1.16 19.37
N ASP A 328 -10.04 -2.04 19.54
CA ASP A 328 -11.06 -2.41 18.56
C ASP A 328 -11.99 -1.23 18.20
N ASP A 329 -12.81 -0.78 19.15
CA ASP A 329 -13.83 0.27 18.94
C ASP A 329 -13.40 1.70 19.32
N THR A 330 -12.10 1.99 19.40
CA THR A 330 -11.62 3.29 19.90
C THR A 330 -10.20 3.60 19.45
N PRO A 331 -9.86 4.87 19.22
CA PRO A 331 -10.66 6.08 19.46
C PRO A 331 -11.60 6.48 18.32
N ARG A 332 -12.66 7.19 18.68
CA ARG A 332 -13.45 7.99 17.73
C ARG A 332 -12.70 9.27 17.39
N MET A 333 -11.83 9.20 16.40
CA MET A 333 -10.94 10.28 15.97
C MET A 333 -11.01 10.40 14.45
N CYS A 334 -10.47 11.46 13.85
CA CYS A 334 -10.22 11.52 12.42
C CYS A 334 -8.80 11.98 12.15
N PHE A 335 -8.48 12.29 10.90
CA PHE A 335 -7.16 12.77 10.53
C PHE A 335 -6.92 14.21 10.96
N ASN A 336 -5.63 14.58 11.07
CA ASN A 336 -5.21 15.92 11.41
C ASN A 336 -5.43 16.90 10.23
N PRO A 337 -5.28 18.23 10.42
CA PRO A 337 -5.54 19.22 9.38
C PRO A 337 -4.78 19.00 8.06
N ALA A 338 -3.50 18.58 8.12
CA ALA A 338 -2.70 18.36 6.91
C ALA A 338 -3.26 17.22 6.06
N LYS A 339 -3.57 16.08 6.68
CA LYS A 339 -4.17 14.94 5.98
C LYS A 339 -5.60 15.24 5.51
N ASN A 340 -6.37 15.99 6.29
CA ASN A 340 -7.69 16.47 5.86
C ASN A 340 -7.62 17.37 4.62
N TYR A 341 -6.59 18.23 4.52
CA TYR A 341 -6.33 19.03 3.32
C TYR A 341 -6.02 18.12 2.13
N GLN A 342 -5.04 17.21 2.31
CA GLN A 342 -4.61 16.25 1.29
C GLN A 342 -5.79 15.43 0.72
N LEU A 343 -6.70 14.96 1.59
CA LEU A 343 -7.87 14.18 1.20
C LEU A 343 -8.92 14.98 0.42
N GLY A 344 -8.99 16.30 0.64
CA GLY A 344 -9.91 17.19 -0.05
C GLY A 344 -11.40 17.02 0.33
N TRP A 345 -11.73 16.31 1.42
CA TRP A 345 -13.11 16.09 1.88
C TRP A 345 -13.83 17.39 2.29
N TYR A 346 -13.08 18.39 2.73
CA TYR A 346 -13.66 19.61 3.27
C TYR A 346 -13.57 20.78 2.29
N SER A 347 -13.62 20.52 0.97
CA SER A 347 -13.28 21.54 -0.04
C SER A 347 -14.14 22.80 -0.01
N LEU A 348 -15.35 22.75 0.57
CA LEU A 348 -16.20 23.95 0.77
C LEU A 348 -15.72 24.85 1.93
N GLN A 349 -14.91 24.29 2.83
CA GLN A 349 -14.41 24.94 4.04
C GLN A 349 -12.89 24.78 4.18
N GLN A 350 -12.21 24.60 3.04
CA GLN A 350 -10.76 24.64 2.90
C GLN A 350 -10.37 25.95 2.23
N VAL A 351 -9.26 26.53 2.66
CA VAL A 351 -8.71 27.73 2.04
C VAL A 351 -7.19 27.61 2.01
N SER A 352 -6.58 28.06 0.91
CA SER A 352 -5.14 28.18 0.74
C SER A 352 -4.81 29.64 0.51
N ILE A 353 -3.83 30.16 1.25
CA ILE A 353 -3.37 31.54 1.09
C ILE A 353 -1.85 31.58 1.13
N ASN A 354 -1.27 32.49 0.36
CA ASN A 354 0.10 32.92 0.57
C ASN A 354 0.11 34.06 1.61
N PRO A 355 0.65 33.85 2.83
CA PRO A 355 0.67 34.88 3.87
C PRO A 355 1.43 36.15 3.45
N LEU A 356 2.38 36.04 2.53
CA LEU A 356 3.20 37.17 2.05
C LEU A 356 2.42 38.14 1.18
N GLU A 357 1.26 37.76 0.65
CA GLU A 357 0.36 38.68 -0.08
C GLU A 357 -0.37 39.65 0.85
N TYR A 358 -0.36 39.40 2.17
CA TYR A 358 -1.13 40.14 3.17
C TYR A 358 -0.25 40.93 4.15
N ILE A 359 1.00 41.25 3.78
CA ILE A 359 1.92 42.03 4.62
C ILE A 359 1.30 43.39 4.94
N GLY A 360 1.13 43.68 6.24
CA GLY A 360 0.50 44.92 6.73
C GLY A 360 -1.04 44.91 6.72
N ASN A 361 -1.68 43.83 6.28
CA ASN A 361 -3.14 43.67 6.27
C ASN A 361 -3.55 42.30 6.87
N PRO A 362 -3.58 42.16 8.20
CA PRO A 362 -3.84 40.88 8.86
C PRO A 362 -5.23 40.32 8.50
N GLN A 363 -5.28 39.02 8.21
CA GLN A 363 -6.54 38.31 7.94
C GLN A 363 -7.07 37.61 9.20
N THR A 364 -8.39 37.49 9.32
CA THR A 364 -9.05 36.78 10.43
C THR A 364 -9.94 35.68 9.88
N TYR A 365 -9.80 34.47 10.44
CA TYR A 365 -10.58 33.29 10.09
C TYR A 365 -11.24 32.70 11.33
N VAL A 366 -12.45 32.17 11.16
CA VAL A 366 -13.13 31.36 12.18
C VAL A 366 -12.94 29.89 11.83
N LEU A 367 -12.35 29.12 12.75
CA LEU A 367 -12.13 27.69 12.58
C LEU A 367 -13.22 26.88 13.28
N ASN A 368 -13.70 25.84 12.62
CA ASN A 368 -14.57 24.81 13.19
C ASN A 368 -13.83 23.47 13.26
N GLY A 369 -14.30 22.58 14.12
CA GLY A 369 -13.89 21.18 14.09
C GLY A 369 -14.52 20.44 12.91
N ILE A 370 -13.91 19.32 12.55
CA ILE A 370 -14.37 18.46 11.44
C ILE A 370 -15.81 17.94 11.60
N ASN A 371 -16.27 17.77 12.85
CA ASN A 371 -17.62 17.33 13.15
C ASN A 371 -18.66 18.37 12.70
N GLU A 372 -18.26 19.64 12.64
CA GLU A 372 -19.10 20.78 12.26
C GLU A 372 -18.95 21.17 10.78
N TYR A 373 -18.43 20.27 9.93
CA TYR A 373 -18.39 20.52 8.48
C TYR A 373 -19.80 20.73 7.93
N ASP A 374 -19.96 21.82 7.19
CA ASP A 374 -21.19 22.17 6.50
C ASP A 374 -21.09 21.74 5.04
N THR A 375 -21.75 20.63 4.74
CA THR A 375 -21.80 20.03 3.40
C THR A 375 -22.47 20.92 2.36
N ASN A 376 -23.15 22.00 2.76
CA ASN A 376 -23.77 22.96 1.85
C ASN A 376 -22.90 24.21 1.62
N GLY A 377 -21.82 24.39 2.40
CA GLY A 377 -20.94 25.56 2.29
C GLY A 377 -21.63 26.89 2.64
N ASN A 378 -22.67 26.86 3.47
CA ASN A 378 -23.49 28.04 3.78
C ASN A 378 -22.89 28.94 4.85
N ASN A 379 -21.76 28.55 5.45
CA ASN A 379 -21.05 29.36 6.42
C ASN A 379 -19.60 29.63 5.99
N ASN A 380 -19.04 30.71 6.51
CA ASN A 380 -17.69 31.16 6.17
C ASN A 380 -16.59 30.48 7.00
N ASN A 381 -16.93 29.59 7.94
CA ASN A 381 -15.96 28.96 8.83
C ASN A 381 -15.07 27.99 8.03
N LYS A 382 -13.88 27.72 8.55
CA LYS A 382 -12.89 26.84 7.90
C LYS A 382 -12.62 25.61 8.75
N ILE A 383 -12.50 24.47 8.08
CA ILE A 383 -12.03 23.22 8.69
C ILE A 383 -10.51 23.16 8.60
N VAL A 384 -9.95 23.56 7.44
CA VAL A 384 -8.51 23.64 7.24
C VAL A 384 -8.12 24.92 6.52
N LEU A 385 -7.05 25.54 6.99
CA LEU A 385 -6.35 26.66 6.35
C LEU A 385 -4.93 26.19 6.00
N ARG A 386 -4.57 26.23 4.72
CA ARG A 386 -3.19 26.07 4.25
C ARG A 386 -2.55 27.45 4.14
N LEU A 387 -1.37 27.60 4.73
CA LEU A 387 -0.49 28.75 4.58
C LEU A 387 0.66 28.30 3.68
N GLU A 388 0.71 28.87 2.47
CA GLU A 388 1.69 28.52 1.46
C GLU A 388 3.06 29.10 1.81
N GLN A 389 4.11 28.28 1.72
CA GLN A 389 5.52 28.69 1.81
C GLN A 389 6.39 27.80 0.89
N ASP A 390 6.12 27.91 -0.42
CA ASP A 390 6.85 27.20 -1.50
C ASP A 390 6.75 25.66 -1.43
N GLY A 391 5.84 25.09 -0.65
CA GLY A 391 5.62 23.64 -0.57
C GLY A 391 5.24 22.99 -1.91
N ASP A 392 4.65 23.75 -2.83
CA ASP A 392 4.30 23.28 -4.18
C ASP A 392 5.42 23.47 -5.23
N THR A 393 6.46 24.25 -4.93
CA THR A 393 7.40 24.78 -5.95
C THR A 393 8.86 24.40 -5.73
N ASN A 394 9.25 24.00 -4.51
CA ASN A 394 10.60 23.57 -4.20
C ASN A 394 10.60 22.27 -3.39
N ILE A 395 10.88 21.15 -4.06
CA ILE A 395 10.83 19.80 -3.48
C ILE A 395 11.94 19.60 -2.41
N GLU A 396 13.00 20.42 -2.41
CA GLU A 396 14.12 20.28 -1.47
C GLU A 396 13.91 21.02 -0.14
N THR A 397 13.15 22.12 -0.12
CA THR A 397 13.02 22.96 1.09
C THR A 397 11.65 23.64 1.27
N GLY A 398 10.73 23.46 0.33
CA GLY A 398 9.38 24.01 0.42
C GLY A 398 8.62 23.39 1.58
N ILE A 399 7.95 24.21 2.36
CA ILE A 399 7.11 23.76 3.47
C ILE A 399 5.78 24.49 3.39
N ASP A 400 4.69 23.87 3.80
CA ASP A 400 3.47 24.60 4.07
C ASP A 400 3.01 24.37 5.50
N PHE A 401 2.17 25.27 5.98
CA PHE A 401 1.50 25.08 7.26
C PHE A 401 0.03 24.76 7.07
N TYR A 402 -0.43 23.75 7.79
CA TYR A 402 -1.83 23.34 7.81
C TYR A 402 -2.40 23.63 9.19
N VAL A 403 -3.39 24.51 9.24
CA VAL A 403 -4.02 24.99 10.45
C VAL A 403 -5.44 24.45 10.54
N GLY A 404 -5.83 23.92 11.70
CA GLY A 404 -7.20 23.49 11.96
C GLY A 404 -7.52 23.42 13.45
N TYR A 405 -8.80 23.37 13.80
CA TYR A 405 -9.25 23.26 15.19
C TYR A 405 -9.55 21.80 15.54
N ASN A 406 -8.73 21.18 16.39
CA ASN A 406 -8.91 19.77 16.78
C ASN A 406 -9.96 19.63 17.88
N HIS A 407 -11.21 19.97 17.52
CA HIS A 407 -12.36 19.96 18.42
C HIS A 407 -12.70 18.53 18.84
N ALA A 408 -12.69 18.25 20.14
CA ALA A 408 -13.01 16.93 20.69
C ALA A 408 -14.53 16.78 20.82
N ASN A 409 -15.23 16.72 19.69
CA ASN A 409 -16.68 16.63 19.62
C ASN A 409 -17.15 15.60 18.57
N GLY A 410 -18.30 14.98 18.83
CA GLY A 410 -18.97 14.05 17.92
C GLY A 410 -18.04 12.96 17.34
N ILE A 411 -17.82 13.00 16.03
CA ILE A 411 -16.97 12.03 15.30
C ILE A 411 -15.49 12.07 15.71
N ASN A 412 -15.05 13.14 16.37
CA ASN A 412 -13.66 13.37 16.79
C ASN A 412 -13.49 13.40 18.32
N VAL A 413 -14.51 13.02 19.08
CA VAL A 413 -14.54 13.12 20.56
C VAL A 413 -13.40 12.35 21.25
N GLY A 414 -12.89 11.31 20.60
CA GLY A 414 -11.80 10.46 21.07
C GLY A 414 -10.40 10.92 20.65
N THR A 415 -10.25 12.03 19.92
CA THR A 415 -8.92 12.59 19.61
C THR A 415 -8.11 12.79 20.89
N ARG A 416 -6.81 12.51 20.89
CA ARG A 416 -6.00 12.47 22.13
C ARG A 416 -5.03 13.63 22.24
N GLY A 417 -4.39 14.01 21.12
CA GLY A 417 -3.48 15.13 21.02
C GLY A 417 -4.21 16.43 20.74
N SER A 418 -3.77 17.52 21.37
CA SER A 418 -4.26 18.87 21.06
C SER A 418 -5.79 19.06 21.10
N GLN A 419 -6.49 18.31 21.96
CA GLN A 419 -7.94 18.41 22.15
C GLN A 419 -8.38 19.85 22.40
N ASN A 420 -9.40 20.31 21.66
CA ASN A 420 -9.98 21.65 21.77
C ASN A 420 -8.95 22.78 21.61
N LYS A 421 -7.91 22.55 20.80
CA LYS A 421 -6.89 23.55 20.45
C LYS A 421 -6.82 23.75 18.94
N VAL A 422 -6.37 24.93 18.53
CA VAL A 422 -5.89 25.15 17.18
C VAL A 422 -4.54 24.45 17.04
N VAL A 423 -4.42 23.62 16.00
CA VAL A 423 -3.21 22.89 15.65
C VAL A 423 -2.63 23.52 14.39
N VAL A 424 -1.31 23.68 14.38
CA VAL A 424 -0.53 24.14 13.23
C VAL A 424 0.49 23.06 12.92
N LEU A 425 0.45 22.54 11.71
CA LEU A 425 1.32 21.45 11.25
C LEU A 425 2.18 21.96 10.10
N GLN A 426 3.50 21.87 10.26
CA GLN A 426 4.46 22.09 9.17
C GLN A 426 4.60 20.80 8.38
N LYS A 427 4.44 20.83 7.05
CA LYS A 427 4.55 19.67 6.18
C LYS A 427 5.21 19.99 4.84
#